data_AF-A0A538HL66-F1
#
_entry.id   AF-A0A538HL66-F1
#
_cell.length_a   1.000
_cell.length_b   1.000
_cell.length_c   1.000
_cell.angle_alpha   90.00
_cell.angle_beta   90.00
_cell.angle_gamma   90.00
#
_symmetry.space_group_name_H-M   'P 1'
#
loop_
_entity.id
_entity.type
_entity.pdbx_description
1 polymer ?
#
loop_
_entity_poly.entity_id
_entity_poly.type
_entity_poly.pdbx_seq_one_letter_code
_entity_poly.pdbx_strand_id
1 'polypeptide(L)' 'MSRRRPTRRGAEKLGERERTLGIEADDDAARWLAEHDPPPPPKEPKAPRKSKVLHQWRRRQQG' A
#
# COMPACT_ATOMS: atom_id res chain seq x y z
N MET A 1 -16.13 -0.50 18.09
CA MET A 1 -15.98 0.82 18.75
C MET A 1 -16.60 1.89 17.87
N SER A 2 -17.60 2.62 18.36
CA SER A 2 -18.29 3.66 17.59
C SER A 2 -17.35 4.85 17.33
N ARG A 3 -17.04 5.13 16.05
CA ARG A 3 -16.25 6.30 15.64
C ARG A 3 -17.13 7.55 15.76
N ARG A 4 -17.24 8.09 16.97
CA ARG A 4 -17.90 9.39 17.19
C ARG A 4 -17.16 10.44 16.36
N ARG A 5 -17.92 11.28 15.63
CA ARG A 5 -17.32 12.37 14.85
C ARG A 5 -16.53 13.27 15.80
N PRO A 6 -15.25 13.57 15.49
CA PRO A 6 -14.44 14.44 16.33
C PRO A 6 -15.07 15.83 16.38
N THR A 7 -14.98 16.47 17.55
CA THR A 7 -15.28 17.89 17.68
C THR A 7 -14.27 18.69 16.86
N ARG A 8 -14.58 19.92 16.48
CA ARG A 8 -13.67 20.80 15.72
C ARG A 8 -12.27 20.85 16.32
N ARG A 9 -12.18 21.07 17.64
CA ARG A 9 -10.92 21.06 18.39
C ARG A 9 -10.22 19.69 18.37
N GLY A 10 -10.99 18.60 18.38
CA GLY A 10 -10.45 17.24 18.24
C GLY A 10 -9.85 16.97 16.86
N ALA A 11 -10.50 17.48 15.80
CA ALA A 11 -9.99 17.39 14.44
C ALA A 11 -8.73 18.25 14.24
N GLU A 12 -8.69 19.46 14.79
CA GLU A 12 -7.50 20.33 14.78
C GLU A 12 -6.31 19.66 15.47
N LYS A 13 -6.52 19.11 16.67
CA LYS A 13 -5.47 18.38 17.42
C LYS A 13 -5.02 17.10 16.73
N LEU A 14 -5.91 16.41 16.00
CA LEU A 14 -5.53 15.27 15.17
C LEU A 14 -4.68 15.70 13.98
N GLY A 15 -5.06 16.77 13.28
CA GLY A 15 -4.26 17.31 12.17
C GLY A 15 -2.91 17.85 12.61
N GLU A 16 -2.82 18.47 13.79
CA GLU A 16 -1.54 18.84 14.40
C GLU A 16 -0.66 17.61 14.65
N ARG A 17 -1.23 16.55 15.24
CA ARG A 17 -0.50 15.29 15.46
C ARG A 17 -0.05 14.67 14.14
N GLU A 18 -0.88 14.64 13.11
CA GLU A 18 -0.51 14.10 11.80
C GLU A 18 0.65 14.88 11.17
N ARG A 19 0.69 16.22 11.33
CA ARG A 19 1.81 17.06 10.89
C ARG A 19 3.06 16.87 11.75
N THR A 20 2.92 16.77 13.07
CA THR A 20 4.03 16.59 14.02
C THR A 20 4.62 15.18 13.99
N LEU A 21 3.81 14.17 13.68
CA LEU A 21 4.27 12.79 13.52
C LEU A 21 5.03 12.56 12.22
N GLY A 22 5.18 13.61 11.39
CA GLY A 22 6.29 13.72 10.45
C GLY A 22 6.43 12.50 9.53
N ILE A 23 5.48 12.31 8.61
CA ILE A 23 5.91 11.81 7.31
C ILE A 23 6.49 13.04 6.63
N GLU A 24 7.78 13.27 6.86
CA GLU A 24 8.52 14.30 6.13
C GLU A 24 8.27 14.07 4.64
N ALA A 25 7.93 15.13 3.90
CA ALA A 25 7.66 15.03 2.47
C ALA A 25 8.85 14.41 1.72
N ASP A 26 10.05 14.60 2.27
CA ASP A 26 11.32 14.06 1.82
C ASP A 26 11.96 13.13 2.86
N ASP A 27 11.18 12.24 3.49
CA ASP A 27 11.67 11.27 4.46
C ASP A 27 12.89 10.48 3.92
N ASP A 28 14.08 10.79 4.46
CA ASP A 28 15.35 10.16 4.11
C ASP A 28 15.30 8.64 4.36
N ALA A 29 14.54 8.20 5.37
CA ALA A 29 14.36 6.77 5.65
C ALA A 29 13.50 6.11 4.57
N ALA A 30 12.44 6.77 4.09
CA ALA A 30 11.64 6.28 2.98
C ALA A 30 12.46 6.23 1.67
N ARG A 31 13.34 7.22 1.43
CA ARG A 31 14.28 7.20 0.29
C ARG A 31 15.27 6.06 0.38
N TRP A 32 15.85 5.84 1.56
CA TRP A 32 16.76 4.72 1.80
C TRP A 32 16.06 3.37 1.60
N LEU A 33 14.83 3.20 2.09
CA LEU A 33 14.03 1.98 1.86
C LEU A 33 13.70 1.79 0.37
N ALA A 34 13.36 2.85 -0.36
CA ALA A 34 13.13 2.73 -1.80
C ALA A 34 14.39 2.29 -2.58
N GLU A 35 15.57 2.68 -2.11
CA GLU A 35 16.86 2.30 -2.73
C GLU A 35 17.33 0.90 -2.29
N HIS A 36 17.08 0.50 -1.05
CA HIS A 36 17.69 -0.68 -0.43
C HIS A 36 16.72 -1.80 -0.04
N ASP A 37 15.42 -1.55 -0.01
CA ASP A 37 14.39 -2.56 0.28
C ASP A 37 13.71 -2.99 -1.03
N PRO A 38 14.18 -4.08 -1.66
CA PRO A 38 13.56 -4.55 -2.90
C PRO A 38 12.10 -4.94 -2.65
N PRO A 39 11.20 -4.73 -3.62
CA PRO A 39 9.80 -5.07 -3.45
C PRO A 39 9.66 -6.57 -3.15
N PRO A 40 8.68 -6.96 -2.29
CA PRO A 40 8.48 -8.34 -1.95
C PRO A 40 8.15 -9.16 -3.21
N PRO A 41 8.48 -10.47 -3.22
CA PRO A 41 8.16 -11.31 -4.34
C PRO A 41 6.65 -11.29 -4.61
N PRO A 42 6.25 -11.39 -5.89
CA PRO A 42 4.84 -11.39 -6.25
C PRO A 42 4.15 -12.56 -5.55
N LYS A 43 2.93 -12.32 -5.06
CA LYS A 43 2.13 -13.36 -4.42
C LYS A 43 1.90 -14.52 -5.38
N GLU A 44 2.26 -15.72 -4.94
CA GLU A 44 1.99 -16.93 -5.70
C GLU A 44 0.48 -17.14 -5.87
N PRO A 45 0.03 -17.65 -7.02
CA PRO A 45 -1.37 -17.97 -7.21
C PRO A 45 -1.76 -19.11 -6.25
N LYS A 46 -2.93 -18.98 -5.61
CA LYS A 46 -3.48 -20.00 -4.69
C LYS A 46 -3.49 -21.43 -5.26
N ALA A 47 -3.51 -21.57 -6.58
CA ALA A 47 -3.30 -22.84 -7.27
C ALA A 47 -2.68 -22.57 -8.66
N PRO A 48 -1.90 -23.52 -9.23
CA PRO A 48 -1.27 -23.35 -10.55
C PRO A 48 -2.27 -23.01 -11.66
N ARG A 49 -3.46 -23.63 -11.62
CA ARG A 49 -4.56 -23.37 -12.58
C ARG A 49 -5.15 -21.96 -12.51
N LYS A 50 -4.90 -21.24 -11.42
CA LYS A 50 -5.40 -19.88 -11.18
C LYS A 50 -4.36 -18.81 -11.54
N SER A 51 -3.24 -19.19 -12.17
CA SER A 51 -2.26 -18.22 -12.67
C SER A 51 -2.85 -17.33 -13.76
N LYS A 52 -2.71 -16.02 -13.60
CA LYS A 52 -3.10 -15.02 -14.62
C LYS A 52 -2.33 -15.23 -15.92
N VAL A 53 -1.05 -15.59 -15.82
CA VAL A 53 -0.19 -15.86 -16.97
C VAL A 53 -0.73 -17.05 -17.77
N LEU A 54 -1.10 -18.13 -17.09
CA LEU A 54 -1.70 -19.30 -17.73
C LEU A 54 -3.02 -18.95 -18.44
N HIS A 55 -3.87 -18.15 -17.79
CA HIS A 55 -5.13 -17.70 -18.39
C HIS A 55 -4.92 -16.86 -19.65
N GLN A 56 -3.99 -15.90 -19.61
CA GLN A 56 -3.64 -15.08 -20.77
C GLN A 56 -3.07 -15.91 -21.93
N TRP A 57 -2.18 -16.85 -21.64
CA TRP A 57 -1.63 -17.75 -22.64
C TRP A 57 -2.73 -18.58 -23.33
N ARG A 58 -3.67 -19.15 -22.56
CA ARG A 58 -4.81 -19.90 -23.11
C ARG A 58 -5.67 -19.04 -24.03
N ARG A 59 -5.95 -17.79 -23.64
CA ARG A 59 -6.75 -16.87 -24.47
C ARG A 59 -6.09 -16.56 -25.82
N ARG A 60 -4.75 -16.44 -25.86
CA ARG A 60 -4.00 -16.19 -27.10
C ARG A 60 -3.98 -17.37 -28.06
N GLN A 61 -4.19 -18.60 -27.57
CA GLN A 61 -4.22 -19.81 -28.40
C GLN A 61 -5.62 -20.13 -28.93
N GLN A 62 -6.65 -19.47 -28.40
CA GLN A 62 -8.07 -19.71 -28.74
C GLN A 62 -8.67 -18.62 -29.65
N GLY A 63 -7.88 -17.60 -30.00
CA GLY A 63 -8.22 -16.60 -31.03
C GLY A 63 -7.37 -16.84 -32.26
#